data_AF-A1S1S4-F1
#
_entry.id   AF-A1S1S4-F1
#
_cell.length_a   1.000
_cell.length_b   1.000
_cell.length_c   1.000
_cell.angle_alpha   90.00
_cell.angle_beta   90.00
_cell.angle_gamma   90.00
#
_symmetry.space_group_name_H-M   'P 1'
#
loop_
_entity.id
_entity.type
_entity.pdbx_description
1 polymer ?
#
loop_
_entity_poly.entity_id
_entity_poly.type
_entity_poly.pdbx_seq_one_letter_code
_entity_poly.pdbx_strand_id
1 'polypeptide(L)'
;MGLKRRTWNNIIIIACILMVSVLTLLDQRMNSLPEDAAPLFDDSTPLTGLQLDGVALERTDGIFACDSQVSNCDDWGNAWLNLKVSALSQAPGQPMGPRELTILIGHLPPQTWLLFDDGFLQSPQGHWYLIPPSLRQALEPHLSD
;
A
#
# COMPACT_ATOMS: atom_id res chain seq x y z
N MET A 1 50.77 -10.65 12.75
CA MET A 1 50.30 -11.43 13.92
C MET A 1 48.87 -11.87 13.65
N GLY A 2 48.68 -13.14 13.27
CA GLY A 2 47.37 -13.68 12.93
C GLY A 2 46.50 -13.79 14.18
N LEU A 3 45.39 -13.05 14.20
CA LEU A 3 44.30 -13.32 15.13
C LEU A 3 43.93 -14.81 15.02
N LYS A 4 43.96 -15.53 16.14
CA LYS A 4 43.61 -16.96 16.21
C LYS A 4 42.28 -17.17 15.48
N ARG A 5 42.20 -18.15 14.56
CA ARG A 5 41.00 -18.50 13.76
C ARG A 5 39.70 -18.52 14.59
N ARG A 6 39.79 -18.93 15.86
CA ARG A 6 38.68 -18.97 16.82
C ARG A 6 38.09 -17.59 17.14
N THR A 7 38.93 -16.55 17.27
CA THR A 7 38.49 -15.18 17.52
C THR A 7 37.79 -14.58 16.30
N TRP A 8 38.27 -14.91 15.10
CA TRP A 8 37.67 -14.47 13.84
C TRP A 8 36.29 -15.09 13.60
N ASN A 9 36.12 -16.39 13.86
CA ASN A 9 34.79 -17.03 13.80
C ASN A 9 33.81 -16.39 14.79
N ASN A 10 34.25 -16.05 15.99
CA ASN A 10 33.38 -15.43 16.99
C ASN A 10 32.93 -14.02 16.58
N ILE A 11 33.84 -13.25 15.95
CA ILE A 11 33.51 -11.92 15.40
C ILE A 11 32.49 -12.04 14.27
N ILE A 12 32.65 -13.01 13.35
CA ILE A 12 31.67 -13.24 12.28
C ILE A 12 30.30 -13.59 12.88
N ILE A 13 30.24 -14.50 13.85
CA ILE A 13 28.98 -14.91 14.49
C ILE A 13 28.29 -13.71 15.13
N ILE A 14 29.03 -12.88 15.89
CA ILE A 14 28.47 -11.68 16.53
C ILE A 14 27.99 -10.67 15.47
N ALA A 15 28.75 -10.45 14.41
CA ALA A 15 28.37 -9.55 13.32
C ALA A 15 27.10 -10.03 12.59
N CYS A 16 26.98 -11.34 12.34
CA CYS A 16 25.78 -11.93 11.76
C CYS A 16 24.55 -11.77 12.67
N ILE A 17 24.70 -11.99 13.98
CA ILE A 17 23.61 -11.79 14.94
C ILE A 17 23.16 -10.32 14.95
N LEU A 18 24.11 -9.38 15.01
CA LEU A 18 23.82 -7.94 14.94
C LEU A 18 23.11 -7.55 13.64
N MET A 19 23.57 -8.07 12.51
CA MET A 19 22.96 -7.81 11.20
C MET A 19 21.51 -8.30 11.16
N VAL A 20 21.26 -9.53 11.61
CA VAL A 20 19.89 -10.08 11.66
C VAL A 20 19.03 -9.25 12.61
N SER A 21 19.51 -8.87 13.79
CA SER A 21 18.74 -8.02 14.71
C SER A 21 18.39 -6.65 14.14
N VAL A 22 19.33 -5.98 13.45
CA VAL A 22 19.06 -4.68 12.82
C VAL A 22 18.04 -4.83 11.70
N LEU A 23 18.17 -5.87 10.87
CA LEU A 23 17.20 -6.15 9.80
C LEU A 23 15.80 -6.45 10.38
N THR A 24 15.71 -7.23 11.47
CA THR A 24 14.44 -7.50 12.14
C THR A 24 13.81 -6.25 12.74
N LEU A 25 14.60 -5.34 13.33
CA LEU A 25 14.09 -4.07 13.86
C LEU A 25 13.62 -3.14 12.75
N LEU A 26 14.34 -3.09 11.62
CA LEU A 26 13.92 -2.32 10.45
C LEU A 26 12.63 -2.90 9.85
N ASP A 27 12.55 -4.22 9.72
CA ASP A 27 11.35 -4.91 9.26
C ASP A 27 10.14 -4.61 10.16
N GLN A 28 10.29 -4.72 11.49
CA GLN A 28 9.23 -4.36 12.43
C GLN A 28 8.80 -2.89 12.30
N ARG A 29 9.72 -1.96 12.05
CA ARG A 29 9.39 -0.54 11.91
C ARG A 29 8.82 -0.17 10.55
N MET A 30 9.16 -0.91 9.49
CA MET A 30 8.73 -0.61 8.12
C MET A 30 7.46 -1.38 7.72
N ASN A 31 7.26 -2.58 8.24
CA ASN A 31 6.11 -3.44 7.91
C ASN A 31 4.98 -3.39 8.95
N SER A 32 5.20 -2.82 10.14
CA SER A 32 4.08 -2.58 11.06
C SER A 32 3.18 -1.47 10.53
N LEU A 33 1.90 -1.80 10.31
CA LEU A 33 0.86 -0.80 10.07
C LEU A 33 0.86 0.21 11.23
N PRO A 34 0.81 1.53 10.94
CA PRO A 34 0.66 2.56 11.97
C PRO A 34 -0.54 2.29 12.89
N GLU A 35 -0.44 2.59 14.19
CA GLU A 35 -1.55 2.40 15.15
C GLU A 35 -2.78 3.25 14.81
N ASP A 36 -2.60 4.34 14.06
CA ASP A 36 -3.64 5.25 13.62
C ASP A 36 -4.22 4.91 12.23
N ALA A 37 -3.78 3.79 11.61
CA ALA A 37 -4.27 3.37 10.31
C ALA A 37 -5.71 2.82 10.41
N ALA A 38 -6.65 3.52 9.80
CA ALA A 38 -8.06 3.14 9.75
C ALA A 38 -8.42 2.58 8.36
N PRO A 39 -9.37 1.65 8.25
CA PRO A 39 -9.84 1.17 6.95
C PRO A 39 -10.44 2.33 6.14
N LEU A 40 -10.13 2.40 4.86
CA LEU A 40 -10.67 3.42 3.96
C LEU A 40 -12.14 3.18 3.63
N PHE A 41 -12.53 1.90 3.55
CA PHE A 41 -13.89 1.44 3.28
C PHE A 41 -14.42 0.65 4.47
N ASP A 42 -15.69 0.80 4.77
CA ASP A 42 -16.38 0.03 5.81
C ASP A 42 -17.63 -0.68 5.25
N ASP A 43 -18.32 -1.43 6.09
CA ASP A 43 -19.53 -2.16 5.71
C ASP A 43 -20.67 -1.23 5.23
N SER A 44 -20.63 0.05 5.61
CA SER A 44 -21.61 1.06 5.19
C SER A 44 -21.23 1.76 3.87
N THR A 45 -19.94 1.74 3.52
CA THR A 45 -19.35 2.37 2.34
C THR A 45 -18.46 1.37 1.58
N PRO A 46 -19.01 0.24 1.11
CA PRO A 46 -18.21 -0.78 0.46
C PRO A 46 -17.71 -0.29 -0.90
N LEU A 47 -16.44 -0.61 -1.19
CA LEU A 47 -15.89 -0.48 -2.53
C LEU A 47 -16.69 -1.36 -3.50
N THR A 48 -17.27 -0.73 -4.52
CA THR A 48 -17.98 -1.40 -5.63
C THR A 48 -17.23 -1.32 -6.93
N GLY A 49 -16.30 -0.39 -7.07
CA GLY A 49 -15.44 -0.30 -8.24
C GLY A 49 -14.34 0.73 -8.09
N LEU A 50 -13.39 0.68 -9.01
CA LEU A 50 -12.15 1.44 -9.01
C LEU A 50 -11.70 1.61 -10.46
N GLN A 51 -11.15 2.77 -10.79
CA GLN A 51 -10.43 2.98 -12.03
C GLN A 51 -9.11 3.68 -11.74
N LEU A 52 -8.02 3.11 -12.23
CA LEU A 52 -6.65 3.63 -12.07
C LEU A 52 -5.91 3.42 -13.38
N ASP A 53 -5.22 4.46 -13.88
CA ASP A 53 -4.39 4.41 -15.08
C ASP A 53 -5.09 3.80 -16.32
N GLY A 54 -6.39 4.07 -16.46
CA GLY A 54 -7.21 3.58 -17.57
C GLY A 54 -7.74 2.15 -17.42
N VAL A 55 -7.36 1.45 -16.36
CA VAL A 55 -7.81 0.10 -16.03
C VAL A 55 -8.94 0.18 -15.01
N ALA A 56 -10.01 -0.58 -15.25
CA ALA A 56 -11.16 -0.66 -14.34
C ALA A 56 -11.18 -1.98 -13.57
N LEU A 57 -11.66 -1.89 -12.34
CA LEU A 57 -12.02 -3.00 -11.46
C LEU A 57 -13.44 -2.75 -10.95
N GLU A 58 -14.28 -3.76 -11.05
CA GLU A 58 -15.65 -3.75 -10.55
C GLU A 58 -15.84 -4.92 -9.60
N ARG A 59 -16.70 -4.73 -8.60
CA ARG A 59 -17.05 -5.77 -7.63
C ARG A 59 -18.54 -6.01 -7.67
N THR A 60 -18.93 -7.19 -8.15
CA THR A 60 -20.33 -7.63 -8.25
C THR A 60 -20.50 -8.92 -7.45
N ASP A 61 -21.47 -8.96 -6.55
CA ASP A 61 -21.75 -10.13 -5.69
C ASP A 61 -20.52 -10.67 -4.93
N GLY A 62 -19.59 -9.78 -4.56
CA GLY A 62 -18.37 -10.13 -3.84
C GLY A 62 -17.23 -10.66 -4.70
N ILE A 63 -17.42 -10.79 -6.01
CA ILE A 63 -16.40 -11.20 -6.97
C ILE A 63 -15.84 -9.96 -7.67
N PHE A 64 -14.52 -9.91 -7.84
CA PHE A 64 -13.84 -8.86 -8.60
C PHE A 64 -13.80 -9.24 -10.08
N ALA A 65 -14.14 -8.28 -10.94
CA ALA A 65 -14.00 -8.35 -12.37
C ALA A 65 -13.13 -7.16 -12.83
N CYS A 66 -12.07 -7.45 -13.58
CA CYS A 66 -11.15 -6.45 -14.09
C CYS A 66 -11.07 -6.54 -15.60
N ASP A 67 -10.41 -5.56 -16.21
CA ASP A 67 -10.01 -5.66 -17.61
C ASP A 67 -9.15 -6.92 -17.85
N SER A 68 -9.35 -7.54 -19.02
CA SER A 68 -8.62 -8.72 -19.51
C SER A 68 -7.09 -8.57 -19.49
N GLN A 69 -6.60 -7.34 -19.54
CA GLN A 69 -5.17 -7.04 -19.43
C GLN A 69 -4.62 -7.21 -18.00
N VAL A 70 -5.45 -7.26 -16.96
CA VAL A 70 -4.98 -7.34 -15.55
C VAL A 70 -4.76 -8.79 -15.13
N SER A 71 -3.52 -9.12 -14.76
CA SER A 71 -3.12 -10.46 -14.29
C SER A 71 -3.44 -10.72 -12.81
N ASN A 72 -3.48 -9.67 -11.97
CA ASN A 72 -3.61 -9.75 -10.52
C ASN A 72 -4.98 -9.27 -9.99
N CYS A 73 -6.06 -9.50 -10.75
CA CYS A 73 -7.37 -8.90 -10.46
C CYS A 73 -7.88 -9.11 -9.03
N ASP A 74 -7.88 -10.36 -8.55
CA ASP A 74 -8.37 -10.69 -7.21
C ASP A 74 -7.48 -10.06 -6.12
N ASP A 75 -6.16 -10.15 -6.26
CA ASP A 75 -5.21 -9.58 -5.30
C ASP A 75 -5.34 -8.06 -5.25
N TRP A 76 -5.46 -7.42 -6.41
CA TRP A 76 -5.62 -5.98 -6.54
C TRP A 76 -6.92 -5.48 -5.91
N GLY A 77 -8.05 -6.13 -6.20
CA GLY A 77 -9.34 -5.80 -5.60
C GLY A 77 -9.36 -5.99 -4.10
N ASN A 78 -8.80 -7.11 -3.61
CA ASN A 78 -8.68 -7.38 -2.18
C ASN A 78 -7.76 -6.38 -1.48
N ALA A 79 -6.67 -5.94 -2.12
CA ALA A 79 -5.77 -4.94 -1.55
C ALA A 79 -6.48 -3.59 -1.36
N TRP A 80 -7.26 -3.15 -2.35
CA TRP A 80 -8.07 -1.93 -2.24
C TRP A 80 -9.18 -2.05 -1.20
N LEU A 81 -9.89 -3.18 -1.16
CA LEU A 81 -10.95 -3.42 -0.19
C LEU A 81 -10.44 -3.38 1.26
N ASN A 82 -9.26 -3.94 1.51
CA ASN A 82 -8.65 -4.02 2.84
C ASN A 82 -7.68 -2.86 3.13
N LEU A 83 -7.67 -1.83 2.28
CA LEU A 83 -6.76 -0.71 2.40
C LEU A 83 -6.98 0.03 3.73
N LYS A 84 -5.91 0.19 4.49
CA LYS A 84 -5.86 1.04 5.67
C LYS A 84 -5.00 2.26 5.40
N VAL A 85 -5.48 3.41 5.81
CA VAL A 85 -4.81 4.69 5.64
C VAL A 85 -4.75 5.46 6.95
N SER A 86 -3.69 6.22 7.15
CA SER A 86 -3.58 7.16 8.28
C SER A 86 -3.95 8.56 7.79
N ALA A 87 -4.89 9.23 8.47
CA ALA A 87 -5.28 10.59 8.13
C ALA A 87 -4.17 11.59 8.48
N LEU A 88 -3.87 12.50 7.57
CA LEU A 88 -2.86 13.55 7.79
C LEU A 88 -3.54 14.86 8.16
N SER A 89 -3.05 15.49 9.23
CA SER A 89 -3.53 16.80 9.70
C SER A 89 -3.05 17.96 8.82
N GLN A 90 -2.01 17.74 8.01
CA GLN A 90 -1.41 18.74 7.14
C GLN A 90 -1.10 18.13 5.76
N ALA A 91 -1.16 18.96 4.73
CA ALA A 91 -0.77 18.56 3.38
C ALA A 91 0.74 18.24 3.32
N PRO A 92 1.14 17.20 2.58
CA PRO A 92 2.55 16.96 2.30
C PRO A 92 3.11 18.10 1.44
N GLY A 93 4.40 18.40 1.60
CA GLY A 93 5.02 19.58 0.99
C GLY A 93 4.95 19.58 -0.55
N GLN A 94 5.43 18.51 -1.18
CA GLN A 94 5.45 18.35 -2.65
C GLN A 94 5.35 16.85 -3.00
N PRO A 95 4.14 16.29 -3.07
CA PRO A 95 3.98 14.89 -3.46
C PRO A 95 4.24 14.71 -4.96
N MET A 96 4.87 13.59 -5.33
CA MET A 96 5.25 13.30 -6.72
C MET A 96 4.20 12.45 -7.45
N GLY A 97 4.11 12.64 -8.77
CA GLY A 97 3.36 11.77 -9.67
C GLY A 97 1.86 11.64 -9.34
N PRO A 98 1.06 12.72 -9.42
CA PRO A 98 -0.38 12.62 -9.22
C PRO A 98 -1.01 11.76 -10.32
N ARG A 99 -1.64 10.68 -9.92
CA ARG A 99 -2.48 9.81 -10.75
C ARG A 99 -3.93 9.95 -10.32
N GLU A 100 -4.82 10.06 -11.30
CA GLU A 100 -6.25 10.11 -11.04
C GLU A 100 -6.75 8.71 -10.70
N LEU A 101 -7.41 8.63 -9.54
CA LEU A 101 -8.03 7.42 -9.04
C LEU A 101 -9.53 7.65 -8.93
N THR A 102 -10.33 6.97 -9.73
CA THR A 102 -11.78 7.03 -9.58
C THR A 102 -12.26 5.88 -8.71
N ILE A 103 -12.95 6.20 -7.61
CA ILE A 103 -13.48 5.23 -6.66
C ILE A 103 -15.00 5.24 -6.74
N LEU A 104 -15.59 4.06 -6.89
CA LEU A 104 -17.03 3.84 -6.79
C LEU A 104 -17.36 3.18 -5.46
N ILE A 105 -18.28 3.80 -4.72
CA ILE A 105 -18.67 3.39 -3.37
C ILE A 105 -20.18 3.17 -3.36
N GLY A 106 -20.62 1.91 -3.26
CA GLY A 106 -22.04 1.57 -3.20
C GLY A 106 -22.86 2.23 -4.33
N HIS A 107 -23.82 3.07 -3.94
CA HIS A 107 -24.71 3.82 -4.84
C HIS A 107 -24.33 5.31 -4.96
N LEU A 108 -23.17 5.71 -4.43
CA LEU A 108 -22.70 7.09 -4.51
C LEU A 108 -22.18 7.39 -5.91
N PRO A 109 -22.22 8.66 -6.34
CA PRO A 109 -21.57 9.06 -7.57
C PRO A 109 -20.06 8.75 -7.52
N PRO A 110 -19.43 8.43 -8.66
CA PRO A 110 -17.99 8.20 -8.73
C PRO A 110 -17.22 9.38 -8.13
N GLN A 111 -16.21 9.08 -7.32
CA GLN A 111 -15.36 10.08 -6.69
C GLN A 111 -13.97 10.02 -7.28
N THR A 112 -13.45 11.16 -7.70
CA THR A 112 -12.06 11.27 -8.19
C THR A 112 -11.15 11.68 -7.04
N TRP A 113 -10.16 10.83 -6.78
CA TRP A 113 -9.10 10.98 -5.79
C TRP A 113 -7.77 11.17 -6.52
N LEU A 114 -6.78 11.69 -5.82
CA LEU A 114 -5.41 11.76 -6.32
C LEU A 114 -4.54 10.79 -5.54
N LEU A 115 -3.94 9.84 -6.25
CA LEU A 115 -2.94 8.90 -5.74
C LEU A 115 -1.56 9.39 -6.16
N PHE A 116 -0.64 9.48 -5.22
CA PHE A 116 0.73 9.92 -5.46
C PHE A 116 1.71 8.76 -5.25
N ASP A 117 2.83 8.77 -5.96
CA ASP A 117 3.85 7.70 -5.93
C ASP A 117 4.48 7.53 -4.53
N ASP A 118 4.52 8.61 -3.76
CA ASP A 118 5.00 8.62 -2.37
C ASP A 118 4.00 7.97 -1.39
N GLY A 119 2.89 7.42 -1.88
CA GLY A 119 1.82 6.79 -1.13
C GLY A 119 0.91 7.76 -0.41
N PHE A 120 0.86 9.02 -0.85
CA PHE A 120 -0.16 9.96 -0.41
C PHE A 120 -1.43 9.75 -1.22
N LEU A 121 -2.55 9.95 -0.55
CA LEU A 121 -3.87 9.90 -1.15
C LEU A 121 -4.62 11.18 -0.77
N GLN A 122 -5.21 11.85 -1.75
CA GLN A 122 -6.02 13.04 -1.52
C GLN A 122 -7.47 12.76 -1.94
N SER A 123 -8.40 13.00 -1.03
CA SER A 123 -9.83 12.89 -1.32
C SER A 123 -10.33 14.08 -2.13
N PRO A 124 -11.48 13.96 -2.82
CA PRO A 124 -12.11 15.09 -3.52
C PRO A 124 -12.43 16.29 -2.61
N GLN A 125 -12.51 16.07 -1.30
CA GLN A 125 -12.77 17.10 -0.29
C GLN A 125 -11.48 17.79 0.18
N GLY A 126 -10.32 17.38 -0.33
CA GLY A 126 -9.01 17.93 0.02
C GLY A 126 -8.40 17.34 1.29
N HIS A 127 -8.97 16.26 1.84
CA HIS A 127 -8.36 15.55 2.97
C HIS A 127 -7.20 14.69 2.49
N TRP A 128 -6.14 14.64 3.30
CA TRP A 128 -4.92 13.92 3.00
C TRP A 128 -4.82 12.65 3.84
N TYR A 129 -4.35 11.60 3.20
CA TYR A 129 -4.14 10.30 3.81
C TYR A 129 -2.78 9.74 3.38
N LEU A 130 -2.22 8.89 4.23
CA LEU A 130 -0.98 8.17 3.98
C LEU A 130 -1.28 6.67 3.88
N ILE A 131 -0.88 6.09 2.77
CA ILE A 131 -0.89 4.64 2.56
C ILE A 131 0.42 4.06 3.14
N PRO A 132 0.32 3.10 4.08
CA PRO A 132 1.47 2.40 4.64
C PRO A 132 2.35 1.77 3.54
N PRO A 133 3.69 1.89 3.60
CA PRO A 133 4.59 1.36 2.58
C PRO A 133 4.38 -0.12 2.25
N SER A 134 4.04 -0.93 3.25
CA SER A 134 3.79 -2.37 3.09
C SER A 134 2.57 -2.71 2.23
N LEU A 135 1.60 -1.79 2.08
CA LEU A 135 0.38 -2.02 1.29
C LEU A 135 0.50 -1.52 -0.16
N ARG A 136 1.44 -0.60 -0.44
CA ARG A 136 1.47 0.15 -1.71
C ARG A 136 1.61 -0.73 -2.93
N GLN A 137 2.50 -1.73 -2.87
CA GLN A 137 2.78 -2.60 -4.01
C GLN A 137 1.55 -3.39 -4.48
N ALA A 138 0.66 -3.75 -3.56
CA ALA A 138 -0.54 -4.53 -3.89
C ALA A 138 -1.68 -3.68 -4.49
N LEU A 139 -1.58 -2.35 -4.44
CA LEU A 139 -2.59 -1.43 -4.97
C LEU A 139 -2.41 -1.12 -6.46
N GLU A 140 -1.34 -1.61 -7.08
CA GLU A 140 -1.05 -1.41 -8.49
C GLU A 140 -1.61 -2.57 -9.34
N PRO A 141 -2.28 -2.27 -10.47
CA PRO A 141 -2.65 -3.30 -11.43
C PRO A 141 -1.41 -3.82 -12.16
N HIS A 142 -1.28 -5.13 -12.29
CA HIS A 142 -0.24 -5.78 -13.09
C HIS A 142 -0.81 -6.13 -14.46
N LEU A 143 -0.33 -5.45 -15.49
CA LEU A 143 -0.71 -5.73 -16.87
C LEU A 143 0.00 -7.00 -17.35
N SER A 144 -0.76 -7.86 -18.02
CA SER A 144 -0.28 -9.04 -18.72
C SER A 144 0.24 -8.59 -20.09
N ASP A 145 1.53 -8.81 -20.35
CA ASP A 145 2.15 -8.57 -21.67
C ASP A 145 1.58 -9.49 -22.77
#